data_AF-A0A926SGX0-F1
#
_entry.id   AF-A0A926SGX0-F1
#
_cell.length_a   1.000
_cell.length_b   1.000
_cell.length_c   1.000
_cell.angle_alpha   90.00
_cell.angle_beta   90.00
_cell.angle_gamma   90.00
#
_symmetry.space_group_name_H-M   'P 1'
#
loop_
_entity.id
_entity.type
_entity.pdbx_description
1 polymer ?
#
loop_
_entity_poly.entity_id
_entity_poly.type
_entity_poly.pdbx_seq_one_letter_code
_entity_poly.pdbx_strand_id
1 'polypeptide(L)'
;MPDESPVDSFLAQLCEGYSKAEVAEIEQYIAEWDAFTYISAAQSILDHASRKEFDPLRYLRKAHNFNKKGAVRVPKTGYRRDGSAVYRKGNEYLIVRPDRFGVEKIVTYGVNDD
;
A
#
# COMPACT_ATOMS: atom_id res chain seq x y z
N MET A 1 25.10 -13.01 -13.48
CA MET A 1 24.13 -14.03 -13.02
C MET A 1 24.24 -14.08 -11.49
N PRO A 2 23.13 -14.10 -10.73
CA PRO A 2 21.90 -13.32 -10.82
C PRO A 2 22.04 -11.99 -10.06
N ASP A 3 21.14 -11.05 -10.33
CA ASP A 3 21.01 -9.76 -9.65
C ASP A 3 20.52 -10.04 -8.21
N GLU A 4 21.43 -9.98 -7.23
CA GLU A 4 21.08 -10.02 -5.81
C GLU A 4 20.37 -8.70 -5.51
N SER A 5 19.07 -8.66 -5.83
CA SER A 5 18.20 -7.56 -5.41
C SER A 5 18.40 -7.42 -3.90
N PRO A 6 18.82 -6.24 -3.39
CA PRO A 6 19.15 -6.08 -1.99
C PRO A 6 17.99 -6.62 -1.18
N VAL A 7 18.24 -7.66 -0.39
CA VAL A 7 17.21 -8.33 0.40
C VAL A 7 16.55 -7.25 1.25
N ASP A 8 15.33 -6.87 0.87
CA ASP A 8 14.62 -5.80 1.52
C ASP A 8 14.36 -6.26 2.96
N SER A 9 15.18 -5.77 3.89
CA SER A 9 15.17 -6.28 5.27
C SER A 9 13.81 -6.04 5.92
N PHE A 10 13.09 -5.01 5.47
CA PHE A 10 11.72 -4.73 5.87
C PHE A 10 10.74 -5.73 5.27
N LEU A 11 10.92 -6.18 4.02
CA LEU A 11 10.10 -7.25 3.46
C LEU A 11 10.29 -8.56 4.23
N ALA A 12 11.54 -8.92 4.57
CA ALA A 12 11.82 -10.09 5.39
C ALA A 12 11.11 -10.00 6.75
N GLN A 13 11.13 -8.83 7.39
CA GLN A 13 10.43 -8.58 8.64
C GLN A 13 8.90 -8.58 8.48
N LEU A 14 8.37 -8.06 7.37
CA LEU A 14 6.94 -8.07 7.06
C LEU A 14 6.42 -9.48 6.83
N CYS A 15 7.24 -10.37 6.30
CA CYS A 15 6.93 -11.77 6.06
C CYS A 15 7.19 -12.67 7.29
N GLU A 16 7.81 -12.15 8.34
CA GLU A 16 8.13 -12.92 9.54
C GLU A 16 6.85 -13.33 10.28
N GLY A 17 6.74 -14.62 10.61
CA GLY A 17 5.58 -15.17 11.31
C GLY A 17 4.40 -15.57 10.41
N TYR A 18 4.47 -15.31 9.11
CA TYR A 18 3.44 -15.71 8.14
C TYR A 18 3.78 -17.03 7.44
N SER A 19 2.74 -17.73 6.99
CA SER A 19 2.86 -18.97 6.21
C SER A 19 3.38 -18.68 4.80
N LYS A 20 3.97 -19.66 4.11
CA LYS A 20 4.44 -19.48 2.72
C LYS A 20 3.38 -18.95 1.76
N ALA A 21 2.12 -19.35 1.94
CA ALA A 21 1.00 -18.85 1.14
C ALA A 21 0.71 -17.36 1.42
N GLU A 22 0.76 -16.97 2.69
CA GLU A 22 0.55 -15.58 3.13
C GLU A 22 1.70 -14.68 2.71
N VAL A 23 2.95 -15.18 2.75
CA VAL A 23 4.12 -14.47 2.22
C VAL A 23 3.95 -14.17 0.74
N ALA A 24 3.50 -15.14 -0.06
CA ALA A 24 3.23 -14.91 -1.48
C ALA A 24 2.13 -13.84 -1.70
N GLU A 25 1.11 -13.80 -0.83
CA GLU A 25 0.10 -12.74 -0.86
C GLU A 25 0.70 -11.37 -0.51
N ILE A 26 1.55 -11.30 0.51
CA ILE A 26 2.23 -10.05 0.92
C ILE A 26 3.08 -9.53 -0.24
N GLU A 27 3.90 -10.37 -0.85
CA GLU A 27 4.74 -10.01 -1.99
C GLU A 27 3.92 -9.56 -3.20
N GLN A 28 2.78 -10.22 -3.45
CA GLN A 28 1.88 -9.82 -4.53
C GLN A 28 1.24 -8.45 -4.24
N TYR A 29 0.72 -8.23 -3.04
CA TYR A 29 0.02 -7.00 -2.69
C TYR A 29 0.98 -5.84 -2.58
N ILE A 30 2.18 -6.03 -2.04
CA ILE A 30 3.15 -4.94 -1.87
C ILE A 30 3.65 -4.38 -3.20
N ALA A 31 3.61 -5.17 -4.27
CA ALA A 31 3.94 -4.70 -5.62
C ALA A 31 2.98 -3.61 -6.12
N GLU A 32 1.78 -3.48 -5.53
CA GLU A 32 0.83 -2.41 -5.82
C GLU A 32 1.12 -1.13 -5.04
N TRP A 33 2.05 -1.15 -4.09
CA TRP A 33 2.37 -0.02 -3.21
C TRP A 33 3.55 0.81 -3.71
N ASP A 34 3.56 2.07 -3.30
CA ASP A 34 4.66 3.00 -3.46
C ASP A 34 5.26 3.32 -2.09
N ALA A 35 6.58 3.38 -2.02
CA ALA A 35 7.30 3.68 -0.77
C ALA A 35 7.14 5.15 -0.35
N PHE A 36 6.77 6.05 -1.28
CA PHE A 36 6.68 7.48 -1.08
C PHE A 36 8.00 8.09 -0.57
N THR A 37 8.12 8.33 0.74
CA THR A 37 9.32 8.88 1.41
C THR A 37 10.10 7.83 2.19
N TYR A 38 9.58 6.60 2.30
CA TYR A 38 10.24 5.48 2.97
C TYR A 38 11.28 4.83 2.05
N ILE A 39 12.18 4.04 2.65
CA ILE A 39 13.21 3.28 1.91
C ILE A 39 12.53 2.20 1.05
N SER A 40 11.48 1.56 1.58
CA SER A 40 10.71 0.56 0.86
C SER A 40 9.22 0.62 1.21
N ALA A 41 8.39 0.05 0.34
CA ALA A 41 6.96 -0.12 0.62
C ALA A 41 6.76 -0.98 1.88
N ALA A 42 7.59 -2.00 2.10
CA ALA A 42 7.53 -2.84 3.30
C ALA A 42 7.77 -2.03 4.58
N GLN A 43 8.74 -1.10 4.55
CA GLN A 43 8.95 -0.19 5.67
C GLN A 43 7.72 0.67 5.95
N SER A 44 7.10 1.24 4.91
CA SER A 44 5.88 2.06 5.06
C SER A 44 4.73 1.27 5.68
N ILE A 45 4.51 0.03 5.22
CA ILE A 45 3.49 -0.87 5.76
C ILE A 45 3.77 -1.21 7.23
N LEU A 46 4.99 -1.60 7.56
CA LEU A 46 5.40 -1.96 8.93
C LEU A 46 5.26 -0.78 9.88
N ASP A 47 5.72 0.42 9.48
CA ASP A 47 5.58 1.65 10.28
C ASP A 47 4.10 1.95 10.55
N HIS A 48 3.25 1.86 9.52
CA HIS A 48 1.83 2.13 9.68
C HIS A 48 1.13 1.11 10.59
N ALA A 49 1.41 -0.18 10.37
CA ALA A 49 0.87 -1.28 11.17
C ALA A 49 1.30 -1.19 12.63
N SER A 50 2.57 -0.87 12.89
CA SER A 50 3.11 -0.69 14.23
C SER A 50 2.45 0.49 14.95
N ARG A 51 2.32 1.66 14.29
CA ARG A 51 1.75 2.87 14.89
C ARG A 51 0.26 2.79 15.19
N LYS A 52 -0.45 1.87 14.53
CA LYS A 52 -1.91 1.69 14.63
C LYS A 52 -2.28 0.33 15.22
N GLU A 53 -1.30 -0.46 15.62
CA GLU A 53 -1.44 -1.78 16.26
C GLU A 53 -2.40 -2.72 15.49
N PHE A 54 -2.22 -2.82 14.17
CA PHE A 54 -3.01 -3.74 13.33
C PHE A 54 -2.12 -4.73 12.58
N ASP A 55 -2.74 -5.81 12.09
CA ASP A 55 -2.09 -6.84 11.27
C ASP A 55 -1.75 -6.34 9.84
N PRO A 56 -0.48 -6.35 9.42
CA PRO A 56 -0.05 -5.88 8.11
C PRO A 56 -0.71 -6.61 6.93
N LEU A 57 -0.84 -7.95 6.99
CA LEU A 57 -1.44 -8.74 5.92
C LEU A 57 -2.92 -8.40 5.73
N ARG A 58 -3.68 -8.25 6.83
CA ARG A 58 -5.08 -7.82 6.82
C ARG A 58 -5.22 -6.42 6.21
N TYR A 59 -4.29 -5.53 6.50
CA TYR A 59 -4.25 -4.19 5.92
C TYR A 59 -3.99 -4.22 4.42
N LEU A 60 -3.00 -5.00 3.96
CA LEU A 60 -2.71 -5.22 2.54
C LEU A 60 -3.92 -5.82 1.81
N ARG A 61 -4.54 -6.86 2.37
CA ARG A 61 -5.75 -7.49 1.81
C ARG A 61 -6.90 -6.49 1.67
N LYS A 62 -7.13 -5.64 2.67
CA LYS A 62 -8.19 -4.61 2.60
C LYS A 62 -7.90 -3.58 1.52
N ALA A 63 -6.66 -3.10 1.43
CA ALA A 63 -6.25 -2.15 0.41
C ALA A 63 -6.39 -2.72 -1.01
N HIS A 64 -5.96 -3.97 -1.22
CA HIS A 64 -6.10 -4.68 -2.50
C HIS A 64 -7.57 -4.84 -2.91
N ASN A 65 -8.44 -5.18 -1.94
CA ASN A 65 -9.86 -5.35 -2.18
C ASN A 65 -10.64 -4.02 -2.24
N PHE A 66 -9.98 -2.86 -2.12
CA PHE A 66 -10.65 -1.57 -2.18
C PHE A 66 -11.29 -1.35 -3.56
N ASN A 67 -12.62 -1.42 -3.59
CA ASN A 67 -13.36 -1.27 -4.83
C ASN A 67 -13.51 0.21 -5.23
N LYS A 68 -12.67 0.66 -6.16
CA LYS A 68 -12.70 2.01 -6.75
C LYS A 68 -14.03 2.34 -7.46
N LYS A 69 -14.83 1.34 -7.89
CA LYS A 69 -16.13 1.59 -8.53
C LYS A 69 -17.09 2.24 -7.54
N GLY A 70 -17.59 3.43 -7.91
CA GLY A 70 -18.45 4.25 -7.07
C GLY A 70 -17.72 4.99 -5.95
N ALA A 71 -16.40 4.92 -5.88
CA ALA A 71 -15.62 5.75 -4.96
C ALA A 71 -15.54 7.19 -5.50
N VAL A 72 -15.60 8.17 -4.59
CA VAL A 72 -15.37 9.58 -4.91
C VAL A 72 -13.87 9.80 -5.02
N ARG A 73 -13.39 10.16 -6.22
CA ARG A 73 -11.99 10.51 -6.47
C ARG A 73 -11.73 11.99 -6.22
N VAL A 74 -10.65 12.31 -5.50
CA VAL A 74 -10.24 13.68 -5.14
C VAL A 74 -8.75 13.88 -5.42
N PRO A 75 -8.37 14.74 -6.40
CA PRO A 75 -9.26 15.53 -7.26
C PRO A 75 -10.04 14.67 -8.26
N LYS A 76 -11.15 15.20 -8.79
CA LYS A 76 -11.98 14.49 -9.79
C LYS A 76 -11.18 14.12 -11.05
N THR A 77 -10.23 14.97 -11.44
CA THR A 77 -9.29 14.77 -12.55
C THR A 77 -7.88 15.16 -12.12
N GLY A 78 -6.87 14.53 -12.73
CA GLY A 78 -5.46 14.80 -12.43
C GLY A 78 -5.04 14.37 -11.02
N TYR A 79 -4.09 15.09 -10.43
CA TYR A 79 -3.51 14.81 -9.12
C TYR A 79 -3.42 16.09 -8.28
N ARG A 80 -3.28 15.95 -6.97
CA ARG A 80 -3.00 17.07 -6.05
C ARG A 80 -1.62 17.67 -6.35
N ARG A 81 -1.29 18.80 -5.72
CA ARG A 81 0.06 19.41 -5.83
C ARG A 81 1.18 18.45 -5.45
N ASP A 82 0.91 17.54 -4.52
CA ASP A 82 1.84 16.48 -4.09
C ASP A 82 1.81 15.25 -5.03
N GLY A 83 1.12 15.29 -6.18
CA GLY A 83 1.04 14.16 -7.11
C GLY A 83 0.14 13.00 -6.66
N SER A 84 -0.57 13.14 -5.53
CA SER A 84 -1.49 12.13 -5.02
C SER A 84 -2.93 12.31 -5.48
N ALA A 85 -3.70 11.23 -5.51
CA ALA A 85 -5.15 11.22 -5.61
C ALA A 85 -5.73 10.35 -4.49
N VAL A 86 -6.93 10.68 -4.03
CA VAL A 86 -7.61 9.93 -2.97
C VAL A 86 -8.93 9.42 -3.49
N TYR A 87 -9.15 8.12 -3.38
CA TYR A 87 -10.45 7.48 -3.57
C TYR A 87 -11.11 7.33 -2.21
N ARG A 88 -12.35 7.79 -2.05
CA ARG A 88 -13.14 7.65 -0.82
C ARG A 88 -14.40 6.85 -1.10
N LYS A 89 -14.71 5.87 -0.24
CA LYS A 89 -15.92 5.07 -0.38
C LYS A 89 -16.45 4.68 0.99
N GLY A 90 -17.65 5.18 1.33
CA GLY A 90 -18.18 5.05 2.68
C GLY A 90 -17.18 5.63 3.69
N ASN A 91 -16.75 4.80 4.63
CA ASN A 91 -15.80 5.18 5.66
C ASN A 91 -14.33 4.90 5.28
N GLU A 92 -14.08 4.28 4.13
CA GLU A 92 -12.74 3.88 3.70
C GLU A 92 -12.16 4.89 2.70
N TYR A 93 -10.84 4.97 2.68
CA TYR A 93 -10.11 5.74 1.67
C TYR A 93 -8.84 5.04 1.21
N LEU A 94 -8.47 5.31 -0.04
CA LEU A 94 -7.25 4.83 -0.68
C LEU A 94 -6.52 6.02 -1.30
N ILE A 95 -5.30 6.30 -0.83
CA ILE A 95 -4.41 7.32 -1.37
C ILE A 95 -3.48 6.63 -2.37
N VAL A 96 -3.41 7.17 -3.59
CA VAL A 96 -2.55 6.65 -4.66
C VAL A 96 -1.68 7.75 -5.25
N ARG A 97 -0.56 7.35 -5.86
CA ARG A 97 0.28 8.21 -6.70
C ARG A 97 0.63 7.48 -8.01
N PRO A 98 0.74 8.20 -9.13
CA PRO A 98 1.21 7.59 -10.36
C PRO A 98 2.72 7.34 -10.27
N ASP A 99 3.16 6.15 -10.67
CA ASP A 99 4.56 5.88 -10.93
C ASP A 99 5.01 6.54 -12.27
N ARG A 100 6.30 6.45 -12.61
CA ARG A 100 6.90 6.97 -13.86
C ARG A 100 6.17 6.57 -15.14
N PHE A 101 5.47 5.44 -15.13
CA PHE A 101 4.67 4.94 -16.25
C PHE A 101 3.18 5.36 -16.20
N GLY A 102 2.78 6.19 -15.23
CA GLY A 102 1.40 6.63 -15.05
C GLY A 102 0.48 5.63 -14.35
N VAL A 103 1.02 4.50 -13.86
CA VAL A 103 0.27 3.47 -13.12
C VAL A 103 0.08 3.94 -11.68
N GLU A 104 -1.18 3.99 -11.21
CA GLU A 104 -1.48 4.35 -9.81
C GLU A 104 -1.00 3.25 -8.86
N LYS A 105 -0.11 3.63 -7.95
CA LYS A 105 0.37 2.82 -6.82
C LYS A 105 -0.23 3.31 -5.51
N ILE A 106 -0.51 2.40 -4.60
CA ILE A 106 -1.09 2.69 -3.29
C ILE A 106 0.00 3.27 -2.38
N VAL A 107 -0.26 4.43 -1.79
CA VAL A 107 0.61 5.01 -0.76
C VAL A 107 0.06 4.75 0.63
N THR A 108 -1.28 4.77 0.77
CA THR A 108 -1.95 4.58 2.05
C THR A 108 -3.36 4.07 1.83
N TYR A 109 -3.80 3.13 2.65
CA TYR A 109 -5.20 2.78 2.83
C TYR A 109 -5.61 3.19 4.24
N GLY A 110 -6.87 3.53 4.45
CA GLY A 110 -7.37 3.81 5.79
C GLY A 110 -8.87 3.74 5.88
N VAL A 111 -9.34 3.67 7.11
CA VAL A 111 -10.74 3.78 7.49
C VAL A 111 -10.81 4.99 8.42
N ASN A 112 -11.71 5.94 8.17
CA ASN A 112 -11.92 6.99 9.17
C ASN A 112 -12.65 6.34 10.35
N ASP A 113 -12.35 6.73 11.58
CA ASP A 113 -13.25 6.42 12.69
C ASP A 113 -14.32 7.52 12.68
N ASP A 114 -15.59 7.14 12.74
CA ASP A 114 -16.74 8.06 12.79
C ASP A 114 -16.85 8.71 14.18
#